data_AF-A0A9E4YUX9-F1
#
_entry.id   AF-A0A9E4YUX9-F1
#
_cell.length_a   1.000
_cell.length_b   1.000
_cell.length_c   1.000
_cell.angle_alpha   90.00
_cell.angle_beta   90.00
_cell.angle_gamma   90.00
#
_symmetry.space_group_name_H-M   'P 1'
#
loop_
_entity.id
_entity.type
_entity.pdbx_description
1 polymer ?
#
loop_
_entity_poly.entity_id
_entity_poly.type
_entity_poly.pdbx_seq_one_letter_code
_entity_poly.pdbx_strand_id
1 'polypeptide(L)' 'MIEGHIEIDVPAGVPVWDVDPYDTAVLSDPEDYYAELRSKGPFAYISRYSMLALNRYAHIFQEAQRETAKKMGQILTG' A
#
# COMPACT_ATOMS: atom_id res chain seq x y z
N MET A 1 9.38 9.27 15.26
CA MET A 1 9.15 7.95 15.84
C MET A 1 7.81 7.98 16.55
N ILE A 2 6.74 7.65 15.85
CA ILE A 2 5.43 7.36 16.45
C ILE A 2 5.36 5.82 16.46
N GLU A 3 5.02 5.26 17.62
CA GLU A 3 5.10 3.84 18.03
C GLU A 3 5.18 2.77 16.93
N GLY A 4 6.25 1.97 16.93
CA GLY A 4 6.23 0.61 16.35
C GLY A 4 6.13 0.50 14.83
N HIS A 5 6.28 1.58 14.07
CA HIS A 5 6.29 1.49 12.61
C HIS A 5 7.54 0.73 12.14
N ILE A 6 7.33 -0.47 11.58
CA ILE A 6 8.40 -1.25 10.96
C ILE A 6 8.66 -0.61 9.60
N GLU A 7 9.85 -0.04 9.43
CA GLU A 7 10.30 0.39 8.12
C GLU A 7 10.32 -0.80 7.16
N ILE A 8 9.69 -0.62 6.01
CA ILE A 8 9.73 -1.58 4.91
C ILE A 8 10.59 -1.01 3.80
N ASP A 9 11.40 -1.86 3.18
CA ASP A 9 12.05 -1.51 1.93
C ASP A 9 11.01 -1.35 0.81
N VAL A 10 11.34 -0.55 -0.21
CA VAL A 10 10.50 -0.39 -1.39
C VAL A 10 10.35 -1.75 -2.09
N PRO A 11 9.14 -2.32 -2.19
CA PRO A 11 8.97 -3.59 -2.88
C PRO A 11 9.30 -3.45 -4.37
N ALA A 12 9.92 -4.48 -4.93
CA ALA A 12 10.29 -4.48 -6.34
C ALA A 12 9.07 -4.25 -7.26
N GLY A 13 9.20 -3.29 -8.18
CA GLY A 13 8.14 -2.96 -9.14
C GLY A 13 7.03 -2.06 -8.60
N VAL A 14 7.10 -1.59 -7.34
CA VAL A 14 6.17 -0.60 -6.79
C VAL A 14 6.69 0.81 -7.06
N PRO A 15 5.87 1.72 -7.63
CA PRO A 15 6.29 3.10 -7.84
C PRO A 15 6.43 3.84 -6.50
N VAL A 16 7.54 4.56 -6.36
CA VAL A 16 7.74 5.52 -5.25
C VAL A 16 7.00 6.81 -5.56
N TRP A 17 6.28 7.34 -4.57
CA TRP A 17 5.49 8.55 -4.69
C TRP A 17 5.75 9.47 -3.48
N ASP A 18 6.39 10.60 -3.73
CA ASP A 18 6.67 11.61 -2.70
C ASP A 18 5.48 12.56 -2.56
N VAL A 19 4.40 12.06 -1.95
CA VAL A 19 3.19 12.82 -1.63
C VAL A 19 3.00 12.88 -0.12
N ASP A 20 2.43 13.98 0.37
CA ASP A 20 1.96 14.08 1.74
C ASP A 20 0.43 13.86 1.78
N PRO A 21 -0.04 12.65 2.12
CA PRO A 21 -1.48 12.37 2.20
C PRO A 21 -2.15 13.07 3.39
N TYR A 22 -1.38 13.66 4.30
CA TYR A 22 -1.87 14.38 5.47
C TYR A 22 -1.83 15.90 5.29
N ASP A 23 -1.41 16.40 4.12
CA ASP A 23 -1.51 17.81 3.80
C ASP A 23 -2.96 18.27 3.88
N THR A 24 -3.20 19.41 4.53
CA THR A 24 -4.55 19.94 4.73
C THR A 24 -5.30 20.21 3.42
N ALA A 25 -4.61 20.55 2.33
CA ALA A 25 -5.22 20.72 1.02
C ALA A 25 -5.70 19.38 0.47
N VAL A 26 -4.89 18.32 0.59
CA VAL A 26 -5.28 16.95 0.22
C VAL A 26 -6.44 16.46 1.06
N LEU A 27 -6.44 16.72 2.37
CA LEU A 27 -7.53 16.32 3.26
C LEU A 27 -8.84 17.08 3.00
N SER A 28 -8.75 18.33 2.53
CA SER A 28 -9.92 19.17 2.25
C SER A 28 -10.54 18.88 0.88
N ASP A 29 -9.71 18.54 -0.11
CA ASP A 29 -10.14 18.20 -1.47
C ASP A 29 -9.27 17.06 -2.07
N PRO A 30 -9.65 15.78 -1.84
CA PRO A 30 -8.78 14.64 -2.14
C PRO A 30 -8.96 14.06 -3.54
N GLU A 31 -9.79 14.65 -4.42
CA GLU A 31 -10.15 14.02 -5.70
C GLU A 31 -8.93 13.77 -6.59
N ASP A 32 -8.10 14.80 -6.79
CA ASP A 32 -6.86 14.72 -7.58
C ASP A 32 -5.86 13.73 -6.96
N TYR A 33 -5.73 13.72 -5.63
CA TYR A 33 -4.88 12.76 -4.92
C TYR A 33 -5.28 11.31 -5.25
N TYR A 34 -6.57 10.99 -5.16
CA TYR A 34 -7.03 9.64 -5.47
C TYR A 34 -7.00 9.32 -6.97
N ALA A 35 -7.17 10.31 -7.85
CA ALA A 35 -7.01 10.13 -9.29
C ALA A 35 -5.55 9.75 -9.63
N GLU A 36 -4.59 10.46 -9.06
CA GLU A 36 -3.18 10.18 -9.25
C GLU A 36 -2.79 8.81 -8.67
N LEU A 37 -3.23 8.50 -7.45
CA LEU A 37 -2.99 7.18 -6.83
C LEU A 37 -3.51 6.03 -7.74
N ARG A 38 -4.63 6.21 -8.46
CA ARG A 38 -5.21 5.21 -9.40
C ARG A 38 -4.42 5.05 -10.68
N SER A 39 -3.74 6.09 -11.14
CA SER A 39 -2.87 6.01 -12.31
C SER A 39 -1.58 5.22 -12.05
N LYS A 40 -1.10 5.18 -10.81
CA LYS A 40 0.17 4.52 -10.43
C LYS A 40 0.08 2.99 -10.37
N GLY A 41 -1.13 2.43 -10.45
CA GLY A 41 -1.37 1.00 -10.40
C GLY A 41 -1.88 0.55 -9.03
N PRO A 42 -1.67 -0.71 -8.64
CA PRO A 42 -2.30 -1.28 -7.45
C PRO A 42 -1.74 -0.79 -6.12
N PHE A 43 -0.45 -0.42 -6.12
CA PHE A 43 0.30 0.05 -4.97
C PHE A 43 1.10 1.29 -5.35
N ALA A 44 1.29 2.19 -4.38
CA ALA A 44 2.31 3.23 -4.44
C ALA A 44 3.04 3.28 -3.09
N TYR A 45 4.35 3.47 -3.09
CA TYR A 45 5.15 3.59 -1.89
C TYR A 45 5.38 5.06 -1.53
N ILE A 46 4.86 5.50 -0.39
CA ILE A 46 5.03 6.87 0.11
C ILE A 46 6.28 6.93 0.97
N SER A 47 7.37 7.41 0.38
CA SER A 47 8.73 7.38 0.96
C SER A 47 8.82 8.15 2.28
N ARG A 48 8.14 9.28 2.39
CA ARG A 48 8.14 10.12 3.59
C ARG A 48 7.69 9.37 4.86
N TYR A 49 6.81 8.38 4.71
CA TYR A 49 6.21 7.64 5.83
C TYR A 49 6.55 6.14 5.84
N SER A 50 7.39 5.70 4.89
CA SER A 50 7.67 4.28 4.65
C SER A 50 6.40 3.43 4.57
N MET A 51 5.40 3.89 3.80
CA MET A 51 4.05 3.32 3.76
C MET A 51 3.67 2.86 2.34
N LEU A 52 2.92 1.76 2.24
CA LEU A 52 2.24 1.35 1.01
C LEU A 52 0.81 1.89 0.96
N ALA A 53 0.52 2.72 -0.05
CA ALA A 53 -0.83 3.16 -0.38
C ALA A 53 -1.50 2.15 -1.32
N LEU A 54 -2.62 1.60 -0.87
CA LEU A 54 -3.44 0.63 -1.60
C LEU A 54 -4.48 1.36 -2.44
N ASN A 55 -4.53 1.03 -3.73
CA ASN A 55 -5.39 1.74 -4.66
C ASN A 55 -6.80 1.14 -4.85
N ARG A 56 -6.95 -0.18 -4.68
CA ARG A 56 -8.17 -0.90 -5.05
C ARG A 56 -8.57 -1.95 -4.02
N TYR A 57 -9.85 -1.94 -3.65
CA TYR A 57 -10.47 -2.95 -2.80
C TYR A 57 -10.27 -4.39 -3.30
N ALA A 58 -10.33 -4.60 -4.62
CA ALA A 58 -10.11 -5.91 -5.23
C ALA A 58 -8.70 -6.49 -4.93
N HIS A 59 -7.69 -5.63 -4.78
CA HIS A 59 -6.33 -6.07 -4.48
C HIS A 59 -6.15 -6.48 -3.00
N ILE A 60 -6.86 -5.80 -2.10
CA ILE A 60 -6.88 -6.15 -0.66
C ILE A 60 -7.39 -7.59 -0.49
N PHE A 61 -8.46 -7.94 -1.20
CA PHE A 61 -9.01 -9.30 -1.17
C PHE A 61 -8.05 -10.31 -1.79
N GLN A 62 -7.42 -9.98 -2.92
CA GLN A 62 -6.51 -10.89 -3.59
C GLN A 62 -5.27 -11.23 -2.75
N GLU A 63 -4.64 -10.23 -2.12
CA GLU A 63 -3.46 -10.48 -1.28
C GLU A 63 -3.82 -11.23 0.01
N ALA A 64 -4.95 -10.89 0.64
CA ALA A 64 -5.46 -11.65 1.80
C ALA A 64 -5.74 -13.13 1.45
N GLN A 65 -6.26 -13.41 0.26
CA GLN A 65 -6.47 -14.77 -0.24
C GLN A 65 -5.13 -15.48 -0.52
N ARG A 66 -4.15 -14.78 -1.09
CA ARG A 66 -2.82 -15.34 -1.41
C ARG A 66 -2.07 -15.78 -0.16
N GLU A 67 -2.04 -14.94 0.87
CA GLU A 67 -1.39 -15.29 2.14
C GLU A 67 -2.12 -16.43 2.86
N THR A 68 -3.46 -16.47 2.80
CA THR A 68 -4.24 -17.61 3.31
C THR A 68 -3.88 -18.91 2.58
N ALA A 69 -3.82 -18.89 1.25
CA ALA A 69 -3.46 -20.06 0.44
C ALA A 69 -2.04 -20.56 0.73
N LYS A 70 -1.08 -19.65 0.91
CA LYS A 70 0.31 -19.96 1.25
C LYS A 70 0.44 -20.66 2.61
N LYS A 71 -0.31 -20.18 3.60
CA LYS A 71 -0.35 -20.74 4.96
C LYS A 71 -1.01 -22.12 4.98
N MET A 72 -2.09 -22.30 4.22
CA MET A 72 -2.73 -23.61 4.04
C MET A 72 -1.80 -24.62 3.34
N GLY A 73 -1.05 -24.19 2.33
CA GLY A 73 -0.03 -25.03 1.68
C GLY A 73 1.00 -25.55 2.68
N GLN A 74 1.56 -24.67 3.52
CA GLN A 74 2.55 -25.07 4.55
C GLN A 74 1.99 -26.10 5.55
N ILE A 75 0.72 -26.00 5.95
CA ILE A 75 0.05 -26.95 6.86
C ILE A 75 -0.17 -28.31 6.19
N LEU A 76 -0.44 -28.35 4.89
CA LEU A 76 -0.74 -29.59 4.17
C LEU A 76 0.51 -30.35 3.72
N THR A 77 1.68 -29.70 3.70
CA THR A 77 2.96 -30.29 3.28
C THR A 77 3.96 -30.49 4.42
N GLY A 78 3.65 -30.07 5.65
CA GLY A 78 4.44 -30.30 6.86
C GLY A 78 3.80 -31.36 7.74
#